data_AF-A0A7D8USI4-F1
#
_entry.id   AF-A0A7D8USI4-F1
#
_cell.length_a   1.000
_cell.length_b   1.000
_cell.length_c   1.000
_cell.angle_alpha   90.00
_cell.angle_beta   90.00
_cell.angle_gamma   90.00
#
_symmetry.space_group_name_H-M   'P 1'
#
loop_
_entity.id
_entity.type
_entity.pdbx_description
1 polymer ?
#
loop_
_entity_poly.entity_id
_entity_poly.type
_entity_poly.pdbx_seq_one_letter_code
_entity_poly.pdbx_strand_id
1 'polypeptide(L)'
;MSANHFWRMTQGKVMEGVFAINKPTGLSSAQVLRDLQKHFNPSTLFAPWISVEKGRRAREKHNQRQRRREKDVQVKIGHGGTLDPLATGVLIAGIGKGTKALQDFLTCTKQYEAVVLFGASTDTYDRVGKVLRTAPYEHVTRAVVEDALGQFRGKFMQLPPLFSALKMNGKPLYEYAREGKPIPREIERRPVEVLELELVEWMEPGTHTHQAPSETGSHAEINLANSLWSQEKILPGGNSPSPSKEVKKEGAEVKETTETEDLESRKRKLSTEQDDSILERPVSKHQKSAEEEKDTPIMSGGLAAPSSEPLPTTTDATPSSSTLPQTQTKPT
;
A
#
# COMPACT_ATOMS: atom_id res chain seq x y z
N MET A 1 19.18 -5.96 27.38
CA MET A 1 19.66 -7.30 26.97
C MET A 1 20.59 -7.14 25.77
N SER A 2 21.76 -7.79 25.78
CA SER A 2 22.66 -7.78 24.61
C SER A 2 22.06 -8.61 23.46
N ALA A 3 22.25 -8.17 22.21
CA ALA A 3 21.77 -8.87 21.02
C ALA A 3 22.22 -10.34 21.00
N ASN A 4 23.46 -10.63 21.41
CA ASN A 4 24.01 -11.99 21.45
C ASN A 4 23.29 -12.90 22.46
N HIS A 5 22.75 -12.34 23.54
CA HIS A 5 21.99 -13.10 24.53
C HIS A 5 20.58 -13.45 24.00
N PHE A 6 19.95 -12.53 23.27
CA PHE A 6 18.68 -12.78 22.59
C PHE A 6 18.80 -13.92 21.56
N TRP A 7 19.81 -13.89 20.69
CA TRP A 7 20.03 -14.91 19.65
C TRP A 7 20.25 -16.33 20.20
N ARG A 8 20.89 -16.44 21.37
CA ARG A 8 21.17 -17.73 22.00
C ARG A 8 19.92 -18.36 22.63
N MET A 9 18.95 -17.55 23.05
CA MET A 9 17.67 -18.01 23.63
C MET A 9 16.62 -18.43 22.58
N THR A 10 16.79 -17.99 21.33
CA THR A 10 15.82 -18.22 20.24
C THR A 10 16.17 -19.40 19.35
N GLN A 11 17.33 -20.05 19.54
CA GLN A 11 17.71 -21.21 18.73
C GLN A 11 16.69 -22.35 18.87
N GLY A 12 16.15 -22.79 17.73
CA GLY A 12 15.17 -23.88 17.65
C GLY A 12 13.74 -23.52 18.07
N LYS A 13 13.48 -22.30 18.56
CA LYS A 13 12.13 -21.86 18.92
C LYS A 13 11.42 -21.22 17.72
N VAL A 14 10.12 -21.46 17.61
CA VAL A 14 9.28 -20.78 16.62
C VAL A 14 9.08 -19.34 17.06
N MET A 15 9.61 -18.40 16.28
CA MET A 15 9.43 -16.97 16.52
C MET A 15 8.12 -16.49 15.92
N GLU A 16 7.20 -16.06 16.77
CA GLU A 16 5.93 -15.47 16.39
C GLU A 16 5.48 -14.45 17.45
N GLY A 17 4.76 -13.41 17.03
CA GLY A 17 4.39 -12.32 17.93
C GLY A 17 4.07 -11.02 17.19
N VAL A 18 3.88 -9.96 17.96
CA VAL A 18 3.67 -8.60 17.45
C VAL A 18 4.93 -7.79 17.69
N PHE A 19 5.36 -7.05 16.68
CA PHE A 19 6.58 -6.26 16.68
C PHE A 19 6.27 -4.83 16.25
N ALA A 20 6.89 -3.85 16.91
CA ALA A 20 6.90 -2.47 16.47
C ALA A 20 8.09 -2.25 15.55
N ILE A 21 7.84 -1.77 14.32
CA ILE A 21 8.87 -1.54 13.30
C ILE A 21 8.91 -0.05 13.02
N ASN A 22 10.09 0.56 13.08
CA ASN A 22 10.25 1.94 12.61
C ASN A 22 10.27 1.95 11.08
N LYS A 23 9.16 2.36 10.46
CA LYS A 23 9.01 2.51 9.02
C LYS A 23 9.76 3.76 8.55
N PRO A 24 10.67 3.64 7.58
CA PRO A 24 11.31 4.79 6.96
C PRO A 24 10.36 5.52 6.01
N THR A 25 10.71 6.76 5.66
CA THR A 25 9.96 7.53 4.66
C THR A 25 10.16 6.94 3.26
N GLY A 26 9.18 7.15 2.37
CA GLY A 26 9.24 6.74 0.96
C GLY A 26 8.79 5.30 0.67
N LEU A 27 8.67 4.44 1.68
CA LEU A 27 8.16 3.07 1.51
C LEU A 27 6.69 2.98 1.89
N SER A 28 5.90 2.17 1.18
CA SER A 28 4.56 1.82 1.67
C SER A 28 4.65 0.80 2.81
N SER A 29 3.62 0.74 3.65
CA SER A 29 3.56 -0.26 4.74
C SER A 29 3.71 -1.69 4.19
N ALA A 30 3.02 -2.02 3.10
CA ALA A 30 3.13 -3.33 2.45
C ALA A 30 4.53 -3.62 1.92
N GLN A 31 5.22 -2.61 1.37
CA GLN A 31 6.60 -2.77 0.89
C GLN A 31 7.54 -3.13 2.03
N VAL A 32 7.41 -2.47 3.18
CA VAL A 32 8.18 -2.82 4.39
C VAL A 32 7.98 -4.30 4.76
N LEU A 33 6.74 -4.81 4.72
CA LEU A 33 6.46 -6.21 5.03
C LEU A 33 7.09 -7.16 4.01
N ARG A 34 7.06 -6.83 2.72
CA ARG A 34 7.71 -7.62 1.66
C ARG A 34 9.22 -7.68 1.86
N ASP A 35 9.84 -6.55 2.19
CA ASP A 35 11.28 -6.48 2.41
C ASP A 35 11.68 -7.26 3.67
N LEU A 36 10.89 -7.18 4.75
CA LEU A 36 11.09 -8.05 5.92
C LEU A 36 10.99 -9.54 5.55
N GLN A 37 10.01 -9.93 4.73
CA GLN A 37 9.90 -11.32 4.28
C GLN A 37 11.11 -11.78 3.49
N LYS A 38 11.70 -10.94 2.63
CA LYS A 38 12.93 -11.27 1.91
C LYS A 38 14.08 -11.62 2.85
N HIS A 39 14.15 -10.99 4.02
CA HIS A 39 15.15 -11.30 5.05
C HIS A 39 14.75 -12.47 5.94
N PHE A 40 13.47 -12.59 6.29
CA PHE A 40 13.00 -13.63 7.22
C PHE A 40 13.00 -15.02 6.59
N ASN A 41 12.60 -15.14 5.32
CA ASN A 41 12.48 -16.42 4.63
C ASN A 41 13.79 -17.23 4.57
N PRO A 42 14.96 -16.65 4.24
CA PRO A 42 16.24 -17.38 4.27
C PRO A 42 16.89 -17.44 5.67
N SER A 43 16.33 -16.75 6.67
CA SER A 43 16.97 -16.64 7.99
C SER A 43 16.91 -17.95 8.81
N THR A 44 17.95 -18.19 9.60
CA THR A 44 17.98 -19.28 10.58
C THR A 44 16.96 -19.08 11.71
N LEU A 45 16.58 -17.83 12.00
CA LEU A 45 15.62 -17.47 13.04
C LEU A 45 14.22 -17.99 12.76
N PHE A 46 13.76 -17.86 11.51
CA PHE A 46 12.42 -18.27 11.09
C PHE A 46 12.40 -19.65 10.41
N ALA A 47 13.55 -20.30 10.22
CA ALA A 47 13.64 -21.65 9.69
C ALA A 47 12.76 -22.67 10.47
N PRO A 48 12.70 -22.66 11.83
CA PRO A 48 11.77 -23.54 12.56
C PRO A 48 10.30 -23.29 12.21
N TRP A 49 9.89 -22.03 12.03
CA TRP A 49 8.53 -21.66 11.64
C TRP A 49 8.18 -22.22 10.25
N ILE A 50 9.08 -22.04 9.28
CA ILE A 50 8.89 -22.52 7.91
C ILE A 50 8.79 -24.05 7.87
N SER A 51 9.62 -24.75 8.64
CA SER A 51 9.59 -26.23 8.74
C SER A 51 8.26 -26.73 9.30
N VAL A 52 7.74 -26.10 10.36
CA VAL A 52 6.43 -26.43 10.93
C VAL A 52 5.30 -26.18 9.91
N GLU A 53 5.33 -25.06 9.20
CA GLU A 53 4.31 -24.73 8.20
C GLU A 53 4.39 -25.65 6.96
N LYS A 54 5.59 -26.03 6.50
CA LYS A 54 5.78 -27.06 5.46
C LYS A 54 5.18 -28.40 5.88
N GLY A 55 5.45 -28.84 7.11
CA GLY A 55 4.88 -30.06 7.68
C GLY A 55 3.35 -30.00 7.78
N ARG A 56 2.78 -28.84 8.15
CA ARG A 56 1.33 -28.62 8.17
C ARG A 56 0.73 -28.73 6.76
N ARG A 57 1.33 -28.08 5.75
CA ARG A 57 0.88 -28.14 4.35
C ARG A 57 0.98 -29.53 3.75
N ALA A 58 1.98 -30.33 4.14
CA ALA A 58 2.11 -31.72 3.69
C ALA A 58 0.97 -32.63 4.18
N ARG A 59 0.33 -32.29 5.31
CA ARG A 59 -0.82 -33.02 5.88
C ARG A 59 -2.17 -32.51 5.38
N GLU A 60 -2.20 -31.46 4.54
CA GLU A 60 -3.45 -30.94 3.98
C GLU A 60 -4.08 -31.93 2.99
N LYS A 61 -5.41 -31.92 2.87
CA LYS A 61 -6.15 -32.78 1.93
C LYS A 61 -5.72 -32.47 0.49
N HIS A 62 -5.79 -33.47 -0.41
CA HIS A 62 -5.37 -33.38 -1.81
C HIS A 62 -5.82 -32.07 -2.50
N ASN A 63 -7.10 -31.71 -2.40
CA ASN A 63 -7.65 -30.52 -3.06
C ASN A 63 -7.08 -29.20 -2.52
N GLN A 64 -6.72 -29.14 -1.23
CA GLN A 64 -6.07 -27.97 -0.63
C GLN A 64 -4.61 -27.87 -1.08
N ARG A 65 -3.90 -29.00 -1.12
CA ARG A 65 -2.53 -29.09 -1.61
C ARG A 65 -2.43 -28.70 -3.09
N GLN A 66 -3.35 -29.16 -3.93
CA GLN A 66 -3.40 -28.82 -5.36
C GLN A 66 -3.57 -27.31 -5.58
N ARG A 67 -4.44 -26.64 -4.80
CA ARG A 67 -4.63 -25.17 -4.84
C ARG A 67 -3.40 -24.36 -4.42
N ARG A 68 -2.44 -24.97 -3.73
CA ARG A 68 -1.26 -24.31 -3.16
C ARG A 68 0.06 -24.84 -3.71
N ARG A 69 0.01 -25.73 -4.71
CA ARG A 69 1.18 -26.47 -5.22
C ARG A 69 2.29 -25.56 -5.76
N GLU A 70 1.90 -24.40 -6.30
CA GLU A 70 2.81 -23.42 -6.89
C GLU A 70 3.28 -22.32 -5.91
N LYS A 71 2.80 -22.34 -4.65
CA LYS A 71 3.10 -21.28 -3.68
C LYS A 71 4.10 -21.75 -2.64
N ASP A 72 5.29 -21.17 -2.68
CA ASP A 72 6.30 -21.36 -1.65
C ASP A 72 5.78 -21.03 -0.25
N VAL A 73 6.36 -21.70 0.74
CA VAL A 73 6.10 -21.40 2.15
C VAL A 73 6.94 -20.20 2.54
N GLN A 74 6.26 -19.08 2.80
CA GLN A 74 6.85 -17.85 3.30
C GLN A 74 6.40 -17.60 4.74
N VAL A 75 7.23 -16.91 5.51
CA VAL A 75 6.90 -16.45 6.85
C VAL A 75 5.63 -15.59 6.79
N LYS A 76 4.61 -15.99 7.55
CA LYS A 76 3.36 -15.25 7.61
C LYS A 76 3.59 -13.92 8.34
N ILE A 77 3.33 -12.81 7.66
CA ILE A 77 3.40 -11.46 8.21
C ILE A 77 2.14 -10.66 7.84
N GLY A 78 1.78 -9.69 8.66
CA GLY A 78 0.71 -8.71 8.40
C GLY A 78 0.94 -7.45 9.24
N HIS A 79 0.19 -6.37 9.01
CA HIS A 79 0.31 -5.13 9.80
C HIS A 79 -1.01 -4.71 10.43
N GLY A 80 -0.94 -3.97 11.54
CA GLY A 80 -2.07 -3.56 12.39
C GLY A 80 -2.52 -2.12 12.17
N GLY A 81 -2.32 -1.61 10.95
CA GLY A 81 -2.57 -0.22 10.57
C GLY A 81 -1.62 0.24 9.47
N THR A 82 -2.12 1.01 8.51
CA THR A 82 -1.33 1.53 7.40
C THR A 82 -0.74 2.89 7.77
N LEU A 83 0.56 3.07 7.54
CA LEU A 83 1.20 4.37 7.45
C LEU A 83 1.42 4.74 5.98
N ASP A 84 1.12 5.99 5.65
CA ASP A 84 1.32 6.54 4.31
C ASP A 84 2.80 6.48 3.90
N PRO A 85 3.11 6.44 2.59
CA PRO A 85 4.49 6.35 2.12
C PRO A 85 5.39 7.47 2.66
N LEU A 86 4.87 8.71 2.71
CA LEU A 86 5.60 9.86 3.23
C LEU A 86 5.88 9.76 4.74
N ALA A 87 4.96 9.14 5.49
CA ALA A 87 5.04 9.04 6.94
C ALA A 87 6.17 8.11 7.41
N THR A 88 6.72 8.43 8.57
CA THR A 88 7.68 7.57 9.29
C THR A 88 7.12 7.16 10.64
N GLY A 89 7.80 6.26 11.33
CA GLY A 89 7.47 5.91 12.70
C GLY A 89 6.92 4.49 12.85
N VAL A 90 6.08 4.27 13.85
CA VAL A 90 5.75 2.93 14.33
C VAL A 90 4.73 2.22 13.43
N LEU A 91 5.19 1.19 12.71
CA LEU A 91 4.39 0.21 12.01
C LEU A 91 4.27 -1.07 12.84
N ILE A 92 3.06 -1.40 13.27
CA ILE A 92 2.79 -2.65 14.01
C ILE A 92 2.76 -3.82 13.03
N ALA A 93 3.70 -4.76 13.17
CA ALA A 93 3.82 -5.95 12.35
C ALA A 93 3.57 -7.23 13.17
N GLY A 94 2.65 -8.07 12.70
CA GLY A 94 2.34 -9.36 13.30
C GLY A 94 3.01 -10.47 12.50
N ILE A 95 3.72 -11.36 13.19
CA ILE A 95 4.40 -12.52 12.58
C ILE A 95 3.77 -13.80 13.11
N GLY A 96 3.49 -14.77 12.23
CA GLY A 96 2.92 -16.06 12.61
C GLY A 96 1.56 -15.89 13.31
N LYS A 97 1.40 -16.48 14.51
CA LYS A 97 0.18 -16.28 15.32
C LYS A 97 -0.03 -14.83 15.78
N GLY A 98 1.00 -14.00 15.83
CA GLY A 98 0.87 -12.57 16.15
C GLY A 98 -0.04 -11.81 15.20
N THR A 99 -0.20 -12.29 13.95
CA THR A 99 -1.18 -11.75 12.99
C THR A 99 -2.62 -11.74 13.51
N LYS A 100 -2.95 -12.61 14.48
CA LYS A 100 -4.29 -12.67 15.07
C LYS A 100 -4.61 -11.51 16.01
N ALA A 101 -3.59 -10.86 16.58
CA ALA A 101 -3.74 -9.72 17.49
C ALA A 101 -3.80 -8.37 16.74
N LEU A 102 -3.61 -8.35 15.42
CA LEU A 102 -3.52 -7.10 14.65
C LEU A 102 -4.80 -6.28 14.67
N GLN A 103 -5.95 -6.93 14.84
CA GLN A 103 -7.24 -6.25 14.91
C GLN A 103 -7.31 -5.29 16.12
N ASP A 104 -6.69 -5.66 17.23
CA ASP A 104 -6.71 -4.87 18.47
C ASP A 104 -5.94 -3.54 18.32
N PHE A 105 -4.97 -3.50 17.40
CA PHE A 105 -4.18 -2.30 17.09
C PHE A 105 -4.84 -1.37 16.07
N LEU A 106 -5.88 -1.82 15.37
CA LEU A 106 -6.66 -0.96 14.49
C LEU A 106 -7.54 0.01 15.29
N THR A 107 -7.97 -0.39 16.48
CA THR A 107 -8.83 0.39 17.38
C THR A 107 -8.06 1.16 18.45
N CYS A 108 -6.72 1.07 18.47
CA CYS A 108 -5.93 1.78 19.46
C CYS A 108 -5.86 3.28 19.14
N THR A 109 -5.68 4.09 20.18
CA THR A 109 -5.31 5.49 20.02
C THR A 109 -3.97 5.59 19.32
N LYS A 110 -3.83 6.59 18.44
CA LYS A 110 -2.62 6.86 17.66
C LYS A 110 -2.22 8.30 17.89
N GLN A 111 -0.92 8.54 17.99
CA GLN A 111 -0.34 9.86 18.10
C GLN A 111 0.48 10.14 16.85
N TYR A 112 0.35 11.35 16.33
CA TYR A 112 1.01 11.81 15.13
C TYR A 112 1.65 13.15 15.38
N GLU A 113 2.78 13.37 14.73
CA GLU A 113 3.39 14.68 14.58
C GLU A 113 3.43 14.97 13.07
N ALA A 114 2.96 16.15 12.68
CA ALA A 114 2.83 16.53 11.29
C ALA A 114 3.21 18.00 11.10
N VAL A 115 3.82 18.30 9.95
CA VAL A 115 4.09 19.67 9.51
C VAL A 115 3.08 20.03 8.43
N VAL A 116 2.40 21.15 8.62
CA VAL A 116 1.43 21.68 7.67
C VAL A 116 2.03 22.90 6.99
N LEU A 117 1.98 22.92 5.66
CA LEU A 117 2.35 24.08 4.86
C LEU A 117 1.08 24.79 4.39
N PHE A 118 0.95 26.08 4.73
CA PHE A 118 -0.19 26.89 4.31
C PHE A 118 -0.02 27.43 2.88
N GLY A 119 -1.14 27.70 2.20
CA GLY A 119 -1.16 28.36 0.89
C GLY A 119 -1.47 27.44 -0.30
N ALA A 120 -1.47 26.12 -0.11
CA ALA A 120 -1.85 25.14 -1.13
C ALA A 120 -2.66 23.99 -0.54
N SER A 121 -3.61 23.46 -1.31
CA SER A 121 -4.32 22.22 -1.04
C SER A 121 -4.04 21.23 -2.17
N THR A 122 -3.72 19.99 -1.82
CA THR A 122 -3.43 18.92 -2.77
C THR A 122 -4.54 17.88 -2.83
N ASP A 123 -4.46 16.97 -3.80
CA ASP A 123 -5.36 15.83 -3.96
C ASP A 123 -5.20 14.78 -2.84
N THR A 124 -3.97 14.48 -2.46
CA THR A 124 -3.64 13.49 -1.41
C THR A 124 -3.56 14.07 -0.01
N TYR A 125 -3.76 15.38 0.16
CA TYR A 125 -3.55 16.12 1.43
C TYR A 125 -2.13 16.01 1.99
N ASP A 126 -1.16 15.64 1.14
CA ASP A 126 0.26 15.68 1.46
C ASP A 126 1.05 16.45 0.38
N ARG A 127 2.35 16.63 0.63
CA ARG A 127 3.25 17.39 -0.26
C ARG A 127 3.61 16.67 -1.57
N VAL A 128 3.29 15.38 -1.71
CA VAL A 128 3.59 14.57 -2.89
C VAL A 128 2.43 14.62 -3.89
N GLY A 129 1.24 15.02 -3.42
CA GLY A 129 0.08 15.25 -4.26
C GLY A 129 0.19 16.42 -5.22
N LYS A 130 -0.76 16.48 -6.14
CA LYS A 130 -0.93 17.58 -7.08
C LYS A 130 -1.74 18.70 -6.43
N VAL A 131 -1.31 19.93 -6.63
CA VAL A 131 -2.00 21.16 -6.20
C VAL A 131 -3.35 21.26 -6.90
N LEU A 132 -4.41 21.29 -6.11
CA LEU A 132 -5.79 21.48 -6.56
C LEU A 132 -6.26 22.93 -6.37
N ARG A 133 -5.74 23.61 -5.34
CA ARG A 133 -6.07 25.01 -5.04
C ARG A 133 -4.90 25.70 -4.37
N THR A 134 -4.69 26.98 -4.70
CA THR A 134 -3.80 27.88 -3.95
C THR A 134 -4.60 29.02 -3.33
N ALA A 135 -4.13 29.55 -2.22
CA ALA A 135 -4.74 30.70 -1.54
C ALA A 135 -3.66 31.59 -0.88
N PRO A 136 -3.87 32.91 -0.79
CA PRO A 136 -3.02 33.78 0.01
C PRO A 136 -2.99 33.31 1.46
N TYR A 137 -1.83 33.37 2.11
CA TYR A 137 -1.61 32.85 3.47
C TYR A 137 -1.00 33.88 4.42
N GLU A 138 -0.79 35.12 3.96
CA GLU A 138 -0.17 36.21 4.72
C GLU A 138 -0.98 36.60 5.97
N HIS A 139 -2.28 36.31 5.97
CA HIS A 139 -3.16 36.53 7.12
C HIS A 139 -3.10 35.41 8.17
N VAL A 140 -2.43 34.29 7.87
CA VAL A 140 -2.31 33.16 8.78
C VAL A 140 -1.18 33.45 9.77
N THR A 141 -1.54 33.60 11.03
CA THR A 141 -0.58 33.84 12.12
C THR A 141 -0.63 32.70 13.13
N ARG A 142 0.43 32.54 13.91
CA ARG A 142 0.50 31.57 15.01
C ARG A 142 -0.75 31.62 15.91
N ALA A 143 -1.13 32.82 16.33
CA ALA A 143 -2.27 33.02 17.23
C ALA A 143 -3.60 32.58 16.59
N VAL A 144 -3.79 32.88 15.30
CA VAL A 144 -4.99 32.45 14.55
C VAL A 144 -5.06 30.93 14.45
N VAL A 145 -3.92 30.27 14.21
CA VAL A 145 -3.87 28.80 14.15
C VAL A 145 -4.14 28.20 15.53
N GLU A 146 -3.49 28.69 16.59
CA GLU A 146 -3.70 28.21 17.97
C GLU A 146 -5.18 28.30 18.41
N ASP A 147 -5.86 29.40 18.07
CA ASP A 147 -7.30 29.57 18.32
C ASP A 147 -8.14 28.56 17.51
N ALA A 148 -7.86 28.41 16.21
CA ALA A 148 -8.56 27.49 15.33
C ALA A 148 -8.44 26.01 15.76
N LEU A 149 -7.29 25.59 16.31
CA LEU A 149 -7.09 24.22 16.80
C LEU A 149 -8.14 23.81 17.85
N GLY A 150 -8.69 24.77 18.62
CA GLY A 150 -9.76 24.52 19.58
C GLY A 150 -10.99 23.83 18.98
N GLN A 151 -11.31 24.13 17.72
CA GLN A 151 -12.49 23.61 17.03
C GLN A 151 -12.33 22.15 16.57
N PHE A 152 -11.11 21.63 16.60
CA PHE A 152 -10.78 20.26 16.16
C PHE A 152 -10.51 19.32 17.33
N ARG A 153 -10.69 19.76 18.58
CA ARG A 153 -10.59 18.89 19.77
C ARG A 153 -11.94 18.27 20.10
N GLY A 154 -11.93 17.03 20.58
CA GLY A 154 -13.14 16.28 20.92
C GLY A 154 -13.73 15.49 19.76
N LYS A 155 -15.05 15.24 19.81
CA LYS A 155 -15.77 14.36 18.88
C LYS A 155 -16.43 15.15 17.75
N PHE A 156 -16.17 14.77 16.51
CA PHE A 156 -16.81 15.37 15.34
C PHE A 156 -16.93 14.39 14.16
N MET A 157 -17.66 14.81 13.12
CA MET A 157 -17.87 14.03 11.90
C MET A 157 -16.96 14.53 10.78
N GLN A 158 -15.90 13.76 10.49
CA GLN A 158 -14.92 14.06 9.46
C GLN A 158 -15.37 13.53 8.09
N LEU A 159 -15.21 14.34 7.04
CA LEU A 159 -15.38 13.86 5.67
C LEU A 159 -14.07 13.22 5.20
N PRO A 160 -14.05 11.93 4.81
CA PRO A 160 -12.87 11.31 4.24
C PRO A 160 -12.43 12.00 2.94
N PRO A 161 -11.12 12.09 2.65
CA PRO A 161 -10.63 12.67 1.40
C PRO A 161 -11.07 11.84 0.19
N LEU A 162 -11.25 12.53 -0.94
CA LEU A 162 -11.57 11.91 -2.23
C LEU A 162 -10.49 10.92 -2.67
N PHE A 163 -9.22 11.23 -2.45
CA PHE A 163 -8.09 10.37 -2.80
C PHE A 163 -7.79 9.37 -1.67
N SER A 164 -8.79 8.60 -1.27
CA SER A 164 -8.67 7.54 -0.25
C SER A 164 -8.90 6.15 -0.82
N ALA A 165 -8.37 5.13 -0.13
CA ALA A 165 -8.62 3.72 -0.44
C ALA A 165 -10.04 3.25 -0.05
N LEU A 166 -10.92 4.17 0.40
CA LEU A 166 -12.31 3.86 0.69
C LEU A 166 -13.00 3.39 -0.59
N LYS A 167 -13.79 2.32 -0.52
CA LYS A 167 -14.49 1.77 -1.67
C LYS A 167 -15.94 2.26 -1.75
N MET A 168 -16.35 2.63 -2.95
CA MET A 168 -17.73 2.93 -3.32
C MET A 168 -18.10 2.02 -4.49
N ASN A 169 -19.16 1.21 -4.32
CA ASN A 169 -19.58 0.20 -5.31
C ASN A 169 -18.45 -0.74 -5.78
N GLY A 170 -17.57 -1.14 -4.84
CA GLY A 170 -16.46 -2.06 -5.13
C GLY A 170 -15.18 -1.39 -5.66
N LYS A 171 -15.25 -0.13 -6.08
CA LYS A 171 -14.14 0.64 -6.63
C LYS A 171 -13.61 1.68 -5.62
N PRO A 172 -12.28 1.82 -5.41
CA PRO A 172 -11.70 2.84 -4.54
C PRO A 172 -12.02 4.28 -5.00
N LEU A 173 -12.19 5.21 -4.06
CA LEU A 173 -12.52 6.62 -4.34
C LEU A 173 -11.44 7.31 -5.19
N TYR A 174 -10.16 7.03 -4.93
CA TYR A 174 -9.07 7.62 -5.73
C TYR A 174 -9.16 7.26 -7.22
N GLU A 175 -9.74 6.11 -7.59
CA GLU A 175 -9.88 5.73 -8.99
C GLU A 175 -10.96 6.55 -9.69
N TYR A 176 -12.05 6.90 -8.99
CA TYR A 176 -13.05 7.84 -9.53
C TYR A 176 -12.43 9.22 -9.75
N ALA A 177 -11.61 9.67 -8.80
CA ALA A 177 -10.96 10.97 -8.84
C ALA A 177 -10.00 11.10 -10.03
N ARG A 178 -9.12 10.11 -10.23
CA ARG A 178 -8.15 10.09 -11.33
C ARG A 178 -8.80 9.92 -12.70
N GLU A 179 -9.92 9.21 -12.78
CA GLU A 179 -10.69 9.08 -14.03
C GLU A 179 -11.56 10.30 -14.32
N GLY A 180 -11.65 11.29 -13.41
CA GLY A 180 -12.54 12.44 -13.53
C GLY A 180 -14.03 12.05 -13.53
N LYS A 181 -14.37 10.86 -13.04
CA LYS A 181 -15.75 10.38 -13.02
C LYS A 181 -16.47 10.87 -11.78
N PRO A 182 -17.76 11.25 -11.88
CA PRO A 182 -18.55 11.58 -10.71
C PRO A 182 -18.64 10.36 -9.78
N ILE A 183 -18.55 10.62 -8.47
CA ILE A 183 -18.76 9.57 -7.48
C ILE A 183 -20.25 9.16 -7.48
N PRO A 184 -20.57 7.86 -7.40
CA PRO A 184 -21.96 7.37 -7.47
C PRO A 184 -22.91 7.91 -6.39
N ARG A 185 -22.36 8.34 -5.25
CA ARG A 185 -23.11 8.90 -4.11
C ARG A 185 -22.18 9.77 -3.26
N GLU A 186 -22.75 10.54 -2.36
CA GLU A 186 -22.00 11.36 -1.41
C GLU A 186 -21.10 10.50 -0.50
N ILE A 187 -19.96 11.06 -0.11
CA ILE A 187 -19.03 10.40 0.82
C ILE A 187 -19.61 10.53 2.23
N GLU A 188 -19.87 9.40 2.87
CA GLU A 188 -20.34 9.38 4.25
C GLU A 188 -19.25 9.90 5.21
N ARG A 189 -19.63 10.86 6.06
CA ARG A 189 -18.76 11.34 7.14
C ARG A 189 -18.57 10.26 8.20
N ARG A 190 -17.41 10.26 8.85
CA ARG A 190 -17.02 9.29 9.87
C ARG A 190 -16.81 9.96 11.23
N PRO A 191 -17.24 9.33 12.33
CA PRO A 191 -16.94 9.85 13.66
C PRO A 191 -15.45 9.74 13.93
N VAL A 192 -14.88 10.82 14.43
CA VAL A 192 -13.50 10.89 14.91
C VAL A 192 -13.48 11.56 16.29
N GLU A 193 -12.49 11.19 17.10
CA GLU A 193 -12.25 11.78 18.41
C GLU A 193 -10.79 12.19 18.51
N VAL A 194 -10.56 13.50 18.73
CA VAL A 194 -9.24 14.08 18.95
C VAL A 194 -9.09 14.36 20.44
N LEU A 195 -8.30 13.52 21.11
CA LEU A 195 -8.08 13.63 22.56
C LEU A 195 -7.20 14.82 22.92
N GLU A 196 -6.16 15.04 22.11
CA GLU A 196 -5.16 16.08 22.31
C GLU A 196 -4.70 16.59 20.94
N LEU A 197 -4.50 17.90 20.84
CA LEU A 197 -4.03 18.57 19.64
C LEU A 197 -3.28 19.82 20.06
N GLU A 198 -2.00 19.89 19.77
CA GLU A 198 -1.10 20.95 20.22
C GLU A 198 -0.26 21.47 19.05
N LEU A 199 0.00 22.78 19.05
CA LEU A 199 0.99 23.37 18.15
C LEU A 199 2.38 23.22 18.81
N VAL A 200 3.19 22.31 18.29
CA VAL A 200 4.51 22.00 18.84
C VAL A 200 5.57 23.01 18.38
N GLU A 201 5.51 23.42 17.11
CA GLU A 201 6.49 24.31 16.50
C GLU A 201 5.82 25.25 15.49
N TRP A 202 6.26 26.51 15.46
CA TRP A 202 5.86 27.50 14.45
C TRP A 202 7.09 27.99 13.70
N MET A 203 7.08 27.83 12.37
CA MET A 203 8.15 28.28 11.49
C MET A 203 7.65 29.46 10.64
N GLU A 204 8.34 30.59 10.73
CA GLU A 204 7.99 31.79 9.96
C GLU A 204 8.22 31.59 8.45
N PRO A 205 7.47 32.31 7.59
CA PRO A 205 7.66 32.23 6.14
C PRO A 205 9.12 32.44 5.74
N GLY A 206 9.65 31.51 4.94
CA GLY A 206 11.04 31.56 4.46
C GLY A 206 12.11 31.06 5.45
N THR A 207 11.74 30.65 6.66
CA THR A 207 12.69 30.11 7.65
C THR A 207 12.84 28.58 7.60
N HIS A 208 11.93 27.89 6.92
CA HIS A 208 11.91 26.43 6.82
C HIS A 208 12.44 25.90 5.48
N THR A 209 12.86 24.64 5.47
CA THR A 209 13.36 23.94 4.27
C THR A 209 12.31 23.08 3.57
N HIS A 210 11.07 23.04 4.09
CA HIS A 210 9.98 22.28 3.48
C HIS A 210 9.61 22.80 2.10
N GLN A 211 9.52 21.88 1.13
CA GLN A 211 9.18 22.19 -0.25
C GLN A 211 7.66 22.17 -0.45
N ALA A 212 7.15 23.17 -1.15
CA ALA A 212 5.77 23.19 -1.61
C ALA A 212 5.54 22.15 -2.71
N PRO A 213 4.32 21.60 -2.84
CA PRO A 213 3.97 20.74 -3.97
C PRO A 213 4.07 21.53 -5.29
N SER A 214 4.69 20.94 -6.30
CA SER A 214 4.99 21.62 -7.58
C SER A 214 4.06 21.26 -8.73
N GLU A 215 3.47 20.06 -8.70
CA GLU A 215 2.60 19.58 -9.78
C GLU A 215 1.19 20.11 -9.59
N THR A 216 0.52 20.57 -10.65
CA THR A 216 -0.87 21.02 -10.59
C THR A 216 -1.80 19.92 -11.10
N GLY A 217 -2.94 19.76 -10.45
CA GLY A 217 -3.98 18.81 -10.83
C GLY A 217 -4.55 19.11 -12.23
N SER A 218 -5.08 18.07 -12.88
CA SER A 218 -5.86 18.26 -14.11
C SER A 218 -7.13 19.07 -13.84
N HIS A 219 -7.67 19.72 -14.86
CA HIS A 219 -8.91 20.48 -14.76
C HIS A 219 -10.08 19.63 -14.22
N ALA A 220 -10.16 18.36 -14.63
CA ALA A 220 -11.17 17.43 -14.13
C ALA A 220 -11.01 17.12 -12.63
N GLU A 221 -9.77 16.93 -12.16
CA GLU A 221 -9.44 16.67 -10.75
C GLU A 221 -9.80 17.90 -9.89
N ILE A 222 -9.46 19.11 -10.37
CA ILE A 222 -9.77 20.38 -9.71
C ILE A 222 -11.28 20.62 -9.60
N ASN A 223 -12.03 20.40 -10.69
CA ASN A 223 -13.48 20.61 -10.70
C ASN A 223 -14.21 19.65 -9.75
N LEU A 224 -13.79 18.38 -9.73
CA LEU A 224 -14.35 17.38 -8.83
C LEU A 224 -14.06 17.72 -7.35
N ALA A 225 -12.84 18.16 -7.05
CA ALA A 225 -12.47 18.59 -5.71
C ALA A 225 -13.26 19.82 -5.25
N ASN A 226 -13.42 20.83 -6.14
CA ASN A 226 -14.22 22.01 -5.84
C ASN A 226 -15.68 21.69 -5.54
N SER A 227 -16.27 20.71 -6.25
CA SER A 227 -17.62 20.22 -5.97
C SER A 227 -17.74 19.64 -4.56
N LEU A 228 -16.76 18.83 -4.12
CA LEU A 228 -16.76 18.25 -2.77
C LEU A 228 -16.53 19.28 -1.67
N TRP A 229 -15.59 20.21 -1.84
CA TRP A 229 -15.33 21.25 -0.85
C TRP A 229 -16.52 22.19 -0.64
N SER A 230 -17.35 22.38 -1.65
CA SER A 230 -18.59 23.14 -1.49
C SER A 230 -19.54 22.50 -0.46
N GLN A 231 -19.49 21.18 -0.30
CA GLN A 231 -20.24 20.39 0.69
C GLN A 231 -19.57 20.39 2.08
N GLU A 232 -18.28 20.70 2.14
CA GLU A 232 -17.46 20.65 3.37
C GLU A 232 -17.59 21.90 4.26
N LYS A 233 -18.31 22.95 3.83
CA LYS A 233 -18.47 24.25 4.56
C LYS A 233 -19.05 24.18 5.99
N ILE A 234 -19.24 22.98 6.54
CA ILE A 234 -19.58 22.72 7.93
C ILE A 234 -18.30 22.40 8.69
N LEU A 235 -17.76 23.39 9.40
CA LEU A 235 -16.65 23.24 10.33
C LEU A 235 -17.00 22.22 11.43
N PRO A 236 -16.00 21.51 12.01
CA PRO A 236 -16.22 20.47 13.02
C PRO A 236 -16.88 20.94 14.34
N GLY A 237 -17.15 22.24 14.50
CA GLY A 237 -17.85 22.85 15.64
C GLY A 237 -19.17 23.58 15.33
N GLY A 238 -19.79 23.37 14.17
CA GLY A 238 -21.15 23.87 13.89
C GLY A 238 -21.29 25.38 13.59
N ASN A 239 -20.21 26.16 13.65
CA ASN A 239 -20.24 27.56 13.20
C ASN A 239 -19.93 27.64 11.70
N SER A 240 -20.92 27.95 10.88
CA SER A 240 -20.70 28.34 9.49
C SER A 240 -20.06 29.73 9.43
N PRO A 241 -18.95 29.94 8.70
CA PRO A 241 -18.52 31.29 8.36
C PRO A 241 -19.48 31.89 7.33
N SER A 242 -19.99 33.08 7.63
CA SER A 242 -20.80 33.89 6.70
C SER A 242 -20.06 34.08 5.36
N PRO A 243 -20.74 34.05 4.21
CA PRO A 243 -20.08 34.20 2.92
C PRO A 243 -19.56 35.63 2.73
N SER A 244 -18.23 35.80 2.79
CA SER A 244 -17.56 37.02 2.34
C SER A 244 -17.51 37.05 0.81
N LYS A 245 -18.22 38.04 0.26
CA LYS A 245 -18.34 38.51 -1.14
C LYS A 245 -17.39 37.87 -2.17
N GLU A 246 -17.99 37.19 -3.14
CA GLU A 246 -17.37 36.80 -4.42
C GLU A 246 -16.87 38.03 -5.18
N VAL A 247 -15.60 38.00 -5.60
CA VAL A 247 -15.06 38.88 -6.64
C VAL A 247 -15.16 38.14 -7.98
N LYS A 248 -15.99 38.67 -8.89
CA LYS A 248 -16.12 38.19 -10.27
C LYS A 248 -14.78 38.32 -11.00
N LYS A 249 -14.37 37.27 -11.73
CA LYS A 249 -13.41 37.38 -12.83
C LYS A 249 -14.05 36.89 -14.12
N GLU A 250 -13.99 37.73 -15.14
CA GLU A 250 -14.53 37.56 -16.48
C GLU A 250 -13.79 36.45 -17.25
N GLY A 251 -14.52 35.79 -18.15
CA GLY A 251 -14.12 34.57 -18.84
C GLY A 251 -13.19 34.79 -20.03
N ALA A 252 -12.51 33.71 -20.40
CA ALA A 252 -11.90 33.52 -21.71
C ALA A 252 -12.23 32.10 -22.19
N GLU A 253 -13.03 32.02 -23.26
CA GLU A 253 -13.26 30.79 -24.03
C GLU A 253 -11.98 30.40 -24.77
N VAL A 254 -11.60 29.12 -24.72
CA VAL A 254 -10.60 28.55 -25.63
C VAL A 254 -11.18 27.29 -26.27
N LYS A 255 -11.15 27.29 -27.60
CA LYS A 255 -11.64 26.22 -28.48
C LYS A 255 -10.81 24.93 -28.33
N GLU A 256 -11.54 23.83 -28.27
CA GLU A 256 -11.07 22.46 -28.20
C GLU A 256 -10.59 21.99 -29.60
N THR A 257 -9.35 21.49 -29.71
CA THR A 257 -8.86 20.82 -30.94
C THR A 257 -8.31 19.43 -30.62
N THR A 258 -8.59 18.52 -31.54
CA THR A 258 -8.45 17.06 -31.59
C THR A 258 -7.04 16.47 -31.43
N GLU A 259 -6.06 17.23 -30.94
CA GLU A 259 -4.69 16.75 -30.70
C GLU A 259 -4.44 16.29 -29.25
N THR A 260 -5.39 16.56 -28.34
CA THR A 260 -5.28 16.23 -26.91
C THR A 260 -5.58 14.76 -26.60
N GLU A 261 -6.43 14.09 -27.37
CA GLU A 261 -6.85 12.70 -27.11
C GLU A 261 -5.73 11.67 -27.35
N ASP A 262 -4.88 11.90 -28.35
CA ASP A 262 -3.72 11.03 -28.67
C ASP A 262 -2.58 11.20 -27.67
N LEU A 263 -2.47 12.38 -27.06
CA LEU A 263 -1.46 12.69 -26.05
C LEU A 263 -1.89 12.18 -24.67
N GLU A 264 -3.18 12.24 -24.36
CA GLU A 264 -3.76 11.62 -23.17
C GLU A 264 -3.70 10.10 -23.19
N SER A 265 -3.97 9.46 -24.34
CA SER A 265 -3.93 8.01 -24.46
C SER A 265 -2.50 7.45 -24.35
N ARG A 266 -1.49 8.18 -24.85
CA ARG A 266 -0.06 7.85 -24.64
C ARG A 266 0.38 8.05 -23.18
N LYS A 267 -0.12 9.09 -22.49
CA LYS A 267 0.15 9.31 -21.05
C LYS A 267 -0.52 8.26 -20.15
N ARG A 268 -1.74 7.82 -20.48
CA ARG A 268 -2.44 6.73 -19.77
C ARG A 268 -1.69 5.39 -19.86
N LYS A 269 -1.02 5.10 -20.98
CA LYS A 269 -0.18 3.89 -21.12
C LYS A 269 1.06 3.94 -20.20
N LEU A 270 1.75 5.08 -20.15
CA LEU A 270 2.92 5.28 -19.28
C LEU A 270 2.58 5.25 -17.78
N SER A 271 1.41 5.76 -17.36
CA SER A 271 0.98 5.68 -15.96
C SER A 271 0.60 4.25 -15.54
N THR A 272 0.11 3.43 -16.48
CA THR A 272 -0.29 2.04 -16.21
C THR A 272 0.93 1.15 -15.94
N GLU A 273 2.07 1.40 -16.60
CA GLU A 273 3.32 0.65 -16.40
C GLU A 273 4.00 0.94 -15.04
N GLN A 274 3.75 2.11 -14.46
CA GLN A 274 4.23 2.47 -13.12
C GLN A 274 3.39 1.81 -12.01
N ASP A 275 2.11 1.48 -12.30
CA ASP A 275 1.13 0.96 -11.34
C ASP A 275 1.16 -0.57 -11.12
N ASP A 276 1.84 -1.35 -11.98
CA ASP A 276 2.09 -2.78 -11.71
C ASP A 276 2.98 -2.99 -10.46
N SER A 277 3.62 -1.92 -9.97
CA SER A 277 4.39 -1.89 -8.73
C SER A 277 3.55 -1.58 -7.46
N ILE A 278 2.32 -1.10 -7.63
CA ILE A 278 1.42 -0.64 -6.55
C ILE A 278 0.23 -1.59 -6.35
N LEU A 279 -0.13 -2.39 -7.35
CA LEU A 279 -1.24 -3.34 -7.28
C LEU A 279 -0.92 -4.56 -6.41
N GLU A 280 -1.40 -4.56 -5.17
CA GLU A 280 -1.68 -5.81 -4.46
C GLU A 280 -2.82 -6.54 -5.18
N ARG A 281 -2.49 -7.52 -6.03
CA ARG A 281 -3.49 -8.41 -6.65
C ARG A 281 -4.23 -9.20 -5.56
N PRO A 282 -5.54 -9.02 -5.37
CA PRO A 282 -6.31 -9.99 -4.59
C PRO A 282 -6.44 -11.30 -5.38
N VAL A 283 -6.48 -12.42 -4.66
CA VAL A 283 -6.75 -13.74 -5.22
C VAL A 283 -8.13 -13.73 -5.90
N SER A 284 -8.16 -14.06 -7.19
CA SER A 284 -9.38 -14.13 -7.99
C SER A 284 -10.40 -15.08 -7.35
N LYS A 285 -11.62 -14.57 -7.11
CA LYS A 285 -12.82 -15.40 -7.00
C LYS A 285 -13.53 -15.29 -8.34
N HIS A 286 -13.59 -16.41 -9.07
CA HIS A 286 -14.46 -16.55 -10.23
C HIS A 286 -15.92 -16.34 -9.82
N GLN A 287 -16.57 -15.34 -10.40
CA GLN A 287 -18.01 -15.33 -10.56
C GLN A 287 -18.34 -16.10 -11.84
N LYS A 288 -19.17 -17.13 -11.66
CA LYS A 288 -19.94 -17.77 -12.74
C LYS A 288 -20.99 -16.76 -13.20
N SER A 289 -20.98 -16.38 -14.47
CA SER A 289 -22.17 -15.93 -15.18
C SER A 289 -22.52 -17.00 -16.20
N ALA A 290 -23.76 -17.49 -16.11
CA ALA A 290 -24.40 -18.32 -17.11
C ALA A 290 -24.96 -17.41 -18.19
N GLU A 291 -24.79 -17.78 -19.46
CA GLU A 291 -25.69 -17.45 -20.57
C GLU A 291 -25.40 -18.36 -21.77
N GLU A 292 -26.45 -18.64 -22.51
CA GLU A 292 -26.68 -19.82 -23.35
C GLU A 292 -26.13 -19.76 -24.79
N GLU A 293 -26.04 -20.96 -25.35
CA GLU A 293 -25.87 -21.43 -26.74
C GLU A 293 -26.17 -20.50 -27.92
N LYS A 294 -25.26 -20.51 -28.91
CA LYS A 294 -25.43 -21.15 -30.24
C LYS A 294 -24.18 -20.90 -31.10
N ASP A 295 -23.49 -21.95 -31.55
CA ASP A 295 -23.46 -22.39 -32.96
C ASP A 295 -22.35 -23.46 -33.18
N THR A 296 -22.50 -24.19 -34.27
CA THR A 296 -22.18 -25.59 -34.57
C THR A 296 -20.72 -25.91 -35.02
N PRO A 297 -20.33 -27.21 -35.14
CA PRO A 297 -18.95 -27.69 -35.03
C PRO A 297 -18.25 -27.96 -36.37
N ILE A 298 -16.90 -27.99 -36.36
CA ILE A 298 -16.11 -28.62 -37.43
C ILE A 298 -15.03 -29.51 -36.83
N MET A 299 -14.96 -30.72 -37.39
CA MET A 299 -14.15 -31.90 -37.09
C MET A 299 -12.69 -31.79 -37.55
N SER A 300 -11.85 -32.71 -37.02
CA SER A 300 -10.59 -33.30 -37.56
C SER A 300 -9.46 -33.21 -36.51
N GLY A 301 -9.01 -34.27 -35.83
CA GLY A 301 -8.40 -35.54 -36.28
C GLY A 301 -6.93 -35.54 -35.80
N GLY A 302 -6.28 -36.55 -35.21
CA GLY A 302 -6.60 -37.91 -34.75
C GLY A 302 -5.49 -38.40 -33.79
N LEU A 303 -5.78 -39.46 -33.02
CA LEU A 303 -4.84 -40.26 -32.18
C LEU A 303 -4.03 -41.22 -33.09
N ALA A 304 -2.86 -41.80 -32.79
CA ALA A 304 -2.39 -42.52 -31.59
C ALA A 304 -0.86 -42.86 -31.65
N ALA A 305 -0.27 -43.31 -30.52
CA ALA A 305 1.08 -43.92 -30.34
C ALA A 305 1.07 -45.46 -30.64
N PRO A 306 2.05 -46.37 -30.29
CA PRO A 306 3.41 -46.29 -29.70
C PRO A 306 4.47 -47.36 -30.25
N SER A 307 5.61 -47.53 -29.52
CA SER A 307 6.60 -48.68 -29.47
C SER A 307 7.72 -48.70 -30.54
N SER A 308 8.97 -49.17 -30.35
CA SER A 308 9.70 -50.01 -29.36
C SER A 308 11.24 -49.89 -29.52
N GLU A 309 12.00 -50.16 -28.45
CA GLU A 309 13.47 -50.49 -28.37
C GLU A 309 13.87 -51.75 -29.21
N PRO A 310 15.17 -52.19 -29.39
CA PRO A 310 16.35 -52.09 -28.48
C PRO A 310 17.79 -51.90 -29.08
N LEU A 311 18.78 -51.84 -28.15
CA LEU A 311 20.26 -51.91 -28.20
C LEU A 311 20.86 -53.20 -28.87
N PRO A 312 22.20 -53.37 -29.18
CA PRO A 312 23.33 -53.21 -28.22
C PRO A 312 24.81 -52.98 -28.70
N THR A 313 25.73 -52.90 -27.71
CA THR A 313 27.21 -53.24 -27.65
C THR A 313 28.26 -52.29 -28.29
N THR A 314 29.48 -52.02 -27.77
CA THR A 314 30.37 -52.60 -26.72
C THR A 314 31.59 -51.70 -26.39
N THR A 315 32.29 -52.01 -25.27
CA THR A 315 33.76 -51.92 -24.97
C THR A 315 34.45 -50.55 -24.79
N ASP A 316 35.40 -50.28 -23.88
CA ASP A 316 36.06 -51.04 -22.78
C ASP A 316 36.91 -50.08 -21.91
N ALA A 317 37.44 -50.62 -20.80
CA ALA A 317 38.70 -50.29 -20.11
C ALA A 317 38.70 -49.36 -18.88
N THR A 318 38.75 -50.02 -17.72
CA THR A 318 39.41 -49.57 -16.47
C THR A 318 40.87 -50.06 -16.48
N PRO A 319 41.79 -49.59 -15.61
CA PRO A 319 41.93 -50.27 -14.32
C PRO A 319 42.41 -49.42 -13.10
N SER A 320 41.93 -49.86 -11.93
CA SER A 320 42.62 -50.09 -10.63
C SER A 320 43.45 -49.01 -9.90
N SER A 321 42.89 -48.60 -8.75
CA SER A 321 43.41 -48.65 -7.35
C SER A 321 44.91 -48.48 -7.00
N SER A 322 45.20 -47.59 -6.03
CA SER A 322 46.01 -47.82 -4.80
C SER A 322 46.22 -46.47 -4.07
N THR A 323 45.73 -46.26 -2.85
CA THR A 323 46.32 -46.51 -1.51
C THR A 323 46.76 -45.21 -0.82
N LEU A 324 46.17 -44.93 0.35
CA LEU A 324 46.59 -43.92 1.34
C LEU A 324 47.89 -44.35 2.05
N PRO A 325 48.65 -43.41 2.63
CA PRO A 325 48.60 -43.33 4.10
C PRO A 325 48.63 -41.90 4.66
N GLN A 326 48.13 -41.83 5.91
CA GLN A 326 48.16 -40.68 6.81
C GLN A 326 49.60 -40.22 7.10
N THR A 327 49.79 -38.91 7.33
CA THR A 327 50.71 -38.42 8.36
C THR A 327 50.23 -37.07 8.92
N GLN A 328 50.28 -36.98 10.24
CA GLN A 328 50.06 -35.80 11.06
C GLN A 328 51.24 -34.85 10.93
N THR A 329 51.04 -33.54 11.10
CA THR A 329 51.81 -32.70 12.05
C THR A 329 51.24 -31.27 12.11
N LYS A 330 51.51 -30.64 13.24
CA LYS A 330 50.84 -29.48 13.89
C LYS A 330 51.58 -28.15 13.55
N PRO A 331 51.26 -27.00 14.17
CA PRO A 331 51.23 -25.69 13.51
C PRO A 331 52.49 -24.85 13.75
N THR A 332 52.58 -23.74 13.02
CA THR A 332 53.19 -22.49 13.48
C THR A 332 52.31 -21.34 13.02
#